data_AF-A0A3D2Q132-F1
#
_entry.id   AF-A0A3D2Q132-F1
#
_cell.length_a   1.000
_cell.length_b   1.000
_cell.length_c   1.000
_cell.angle_alpha   90.00
_cell.angle_beta   90.00
_cell.angle_gamma   90.00
#
_symmetry.space_group_name_H-M   'P 1'
#
loop_
_entity.id
_entity.type
_entity.pdbx_description
1 polymer ?
#
loop_
_entity_poly.entity_id
_entity_poly.type
_entity_poly.pdbx_seq_one_letter_code
_entity_poly.pdbx_strand_id
1 'polypeptide(L)'
;TGILQGLGYAARPLKNLVIASAFKITGIYYLTVLPQLGIKGTVLAMLISYFILAGLNYYDLKTLIRLPLDFNYCVAKPLLASTGMALVIWQSKLWLPVFFGSANFKTINLLLIGVLSYSIFLYLAGGIYSYDLNRLRSFIKLKL
;
A
#
# COMPACT_ATOMS: atom_id res chain seq x y z
N THR A 1 -4.91 5.74 10.67
CA THR A 1 -4.80 7.07 11.29
C THR A 1 -6.08 7.88 11.12
N GLY A 2 -6.62 8.03 9.90
CA GLY A 2 -7.82 8.86 9.64
C GLY A 2 -9.04 8.52 10.49
N ILE A 3 -9.36 7.23 10.68
CA ILE A 3 -10.50 6.81 11.52
C ILE A 3 -10.38 7.34 12.96
N LEU A 4 -9.23 7.14 13.61
CA LEU A 4 -9.00 7.63 14.98
C LEU A 4 -9.06 9.16 15.06
N GLN A 5 -8.52 9.87 14.07
CA GLN A 5 -8.58 11.34 14.02
C GLN A 5 -10.01 11.83 13.81
N GLY A 6 -10.78 11.20 12.93
CA GLY A 6 -12.18 11.53 12.69
C GLY A 6 -13.10 11.27 13.89
N LEU A 7 -12.72 10.35 14.76
CA LEU A 7 -13.42 10.08 16.02
C LEU A 7 -12.98 10.99 17.18
N GLY A 8 -12.13 11.99 16.93
CA GLY A 8 -11.62 12.92 17.96
C GLY A 8 -10.39 12.42 18.73
N TYR A 9 -9.89 11.22 18.45
CA TYR A 9 -8.71 10.64 19.11
C TYR A 9 -7.39 11.01 18.41
N ALA A 10 -7.22 12.26 17.98
CA ALA A 10 -6.04 12.68 17.20
C ALA A 10 -4.69 12.47 17.92
N ALA A 11 -4.68 12.54 19.26
CA ALA A 11 -3.49 12.30 20.07
C ALA A 11 -2.97 10.85 19.98
N ARG A 12 -3.84 9.87 19.71
CA ARG A 12 -3.47 8.45 19.62
C ARG A 12 -2.60 8.15 18.39
N PRO A 13 -3.02 8.48 17.14
CA PRO A 13 -2.16 8.37 15.96
C PRO A 13 -0.86 9.14 16.07
N LEU A 14 -0.85 10.30 16.74
CA LEU A 14 0.37 11.08 16.93
C LEU A 14 1.38 10.33 17.80
N LYS A 15 0.96 9.77 18.94
CA LYS A 15 1.82 8.93 19.80
C LYS A 15 2.37 7.72 19.04
N ASN A 16 1.51 7.03 18.28
CA ASN A 16 1.91 5.88 17.49
C ASN A 16 2.91 6.26 16.39
N LEU A 17 2.73 7.43 15.77
CA LEU A 17 3.65 7.98 14.76
C LEU A 17 5.02 8.28 15.35
N VAL A 18 5.08 8.84 16.57
CA VAL A 18 6.34 9.11 17.27
C VAL A 18 7.07 7.80 17.55
N ILE A 19 6.38 6.79 18.09
CA ILE A 19 6.96 5.47 18.35
C ILE A 19 7.49 4.86 17.05
N ALA A 20 6.68 4.79 15.99
CA ALA A 20 7.09 4.24 14.71
C ALA A 20 8.26 5.02 14.08
N SER A 21 8.30 6.34 14.26
CA SER A 21 9.38 7.17 13.74
C SER A 21 10.69 6.98 14.50
N ALA A 22 10.65 6.67 15.80
CA ALA A 22 11.84 6.26 16.53
C ALA A 22 12.48 5.01 15.91
N PHE A 23 11.68 3.96 15.65
CA PHE A 23 12.16 2.76 14.94
C PHE A 23 12.67 3.06 13.54
N LYS A 24 12.00 3.97 12.82
CA LYS A 24 12.42 4.41 11.48
C LYS A 24 13.80 5.06 11.49
N ILE A 25 14.02 6.02 12.39
CA ILE A 25 15.29 6.76 12.48
C ILE A 25 16.41 5.81 12.89
N THR A 26 16.18 4.99 13.93
CA THR A 26 17.12 3.96 14.38
C THR A 26 17.44 2.99 13.25
N GLY A 27 16.43 2.49 12.55
CA GLY A 27 16.59 1.57 11.43
C GLY A 27 17.38 2.18 10.28
N ILE A 28 17.09 3.43 9.89
CA ILE A 28 17.85 4.13 8.84
C ILE A 28 19.31 4.30 9.27
N TYR A 29 19.56 4.74 10.51
CA TYR A 29 20.92 4.95 11.00
C TYR A 29 21.77 3.67 10.94
N TYR A 30 21.23 2.54 11.40
CA TYR A 30 21.99 1.29 11.46
C TYR A 30 21.97 0.50 10.15
N LEU A 31 20.83 0.41 9.45
CA LEU A 31 20.71 -0.43 8.26
C LEU A 31 21.27 0.23 7.01
N THR A 32 21.22 1.57 6.91
CA THR A 32 21.70 2.28 5.71
C THR A 32 23.22 2.34 5.64
N VAL A 33 23.91 2.38 6.79
CA VAL A 33 25.37 2.42 6.86
C VAL A 33 26.01 1.08 6.45
N LEU A 34 25.28 -0.03 6.56
CA LEU A 34 25.78 -1.34 6.15
C LEU A 34 26.05 -1.37 4.62
N PRO A 35 27.29 -1.61 4.16
CA PRO A 35 27.64 -1.57 2.74
C PRO A 35 26.83 -2.55 1.88
N GLN A 36 26.39 -3.66 2.48
CA GLN A 36 25.58 -4.69 1.82
C GLN A 36 24.12 -4.25 1.59
N LEU A 37 23.61 -3.35 2.44
CA LEU A 37 22.21 -2.92 2.43
C LEU A 37 22.05 -1.53 1.81
N GLY A 38 22.86 -0.55 2.20
CA GLY A 38 22.80 0.81 1.67
C GLY A 38 21.36 1.36 1.63
N ILE A 39 20.94 1.83 0.47
CA ILE A 39 19.57 2.33 0.23
C ILE A 39 18.49 1.25 0.51
N LYS A 40 18.78 -0.04 0.29
CA LYS A 40 17.82 -1.12 0.60
C LYS A 40 17.58 -1.21 2.11
N GLY A 41 18.59 -0.88 2.92
CA GLY A 41 18.47 -0.77 4.37
C GLY A 41 17.48 0.32 4.79
N THR A 42 17.53 1.48 4.13
CA THR A 42 16.55 2.57 4.32
C THR A 42 15.12 2.10 4.04
N VAL A 43 14.91 1.40 2.92
CA VAL A 43 13.60 0.88 2.53
C VAL A 43 13.08 -0.12 3.57
N LEU A 44 13.95 -1.02 4.05
CA LEU A 44 13.58 -1.99 5.08
C LEU A 44 13.16 -1.31 6.39
N ALA A 45 13.92 -0.30 6.84
CA ALA A 45 13.59 0.50 8.01
C ALA A 45 12.22 1.19 7.87
N MET A 46 11.93 1.75 6.70
CA MET A 46 10.64 2.37 6.41
C MET A 46 9.50 1.35 6.46
N LEU A 47 9.64 0.18 5.82
CA LEU A 47 8.62 -0.87 5.84
C LEU A 47 8.31 -1.33 7.26
N ILE A 48 9.34 -1.63 8.06
CA ILE A 48 9.17 -2.02 9.47
C ILE A 48 8.44 -0.92 10.24
N SER A 49 8.81 0.34 10.05
CA SER A 49 8.14 1.46 10.72
C SER A 49 6.66 1.58 10.35
N TYR A 50 6.29 1.31 9.08
CA TYR A 50 4.90 1.33 8.65
C TYR A 50 4.11 0.16 9.24
N PHE A 51 4.70 -1.04 9.34
CA PHE A 51 4.06 -2.17 10.03
C PHE A 51 3.81 -1.88 11.50
N ILE A 52 4.78 -1.30 12.21
CA ILE A 52 4.63 -0.88 13.60
C ILE A 52 3.50 0.16 13.72
N LEU A 53 3.52 1.20 12.88
CA LEU A 53 2.50 2.24 12.90
C LEU A 53 1.09 1.69 12.62
N ALA A 54 0.97 0.80 11.64
CA ALA A 54 -0.30 0.16 11.30
C ALA A 54 -0.81 -0.72 12.45
N GLY A 55 0.08 -1.53 13.06
CA GLY A 55 -0.25 -2.38 14.21
C GLY A 55 -0.72 -1.58 15.43
N LEU A 56 0.00 -0.52 15.80
CA LEU A 56 -0.38 0.34 16.92
C LEU A 56 -1.71 1.05 16.68
N ASN A 57 -1.93 1.59 15.47
CA ASN A 57 -3.20 2.22 15.12
C ASN A 57 -4.35 1.23 15.12
N TYR A 58 -4.13 0.00 14.65
CA TYR A 58 -5.14 -1.03 14.69
C TYR A 58 -5.44 -1.47 16.13
N TYR A 59 -4.42 -1.59 16.98
CA TYR A 59 -4.60 -1.88 18.40
C TYR A 59 -5.48 -0.83 19.11
N ASP A 60 -5.23 0.46 18.86
CA ASP A 60 -6.08 1.53 19.38
C ASP A 60 -7.52 1.43 18.86
N LEU A 61 -7.71 1.13 17.56
CA LEU A 61 -9.05 0.93 16.98
C LEU A 61 -9.78 -0.26 17.61
N LYS A 62 -9.09 -1.38 17.80
CA LYS A 62 -9.64 -2.57 18.45
C LYS A 62 -10.03 -2.29 19.90
N THR A 63 -9.24 -1.49 20.61
CA THR A 63 -9.48 -1.14 22.01
C THR A 63 -10.65 -0.15 22.17
N LEU A 64 -10.68 0.91 21.35
CA LEU A 64 -11.63 2.01 21.51
C LEU A 64 -13.01 1.72 20.91
N ILE A 65 -13.07 1.06 19.75
CA ILE A 65 -14.32 0.87 18.99
C ILE A 65 -14.58 -0.60 18.62
N ARG A 66 -13.77 -1.54 19.13
CA ARG A 66 -13.90 -2.99 18.88
C ARG A 66 -13.98 -3.35 17.39
N LEU A 67 -13.25 -2.62 16.55
CA LEU A 67 -13.27 -2.81 15.10
C LEU A 67 -12.77 -4.24 14.74
N PRO A 68 -13.62 -5.10 14.16
CA PRO A 68 -13.17 -6.39 13.66
C PRO A 68 -12.28 -6.17 12.43
N LEU A 69 -11.16 -6.90 12.35
CA LEU A 69 -10.29 -6.87 11.17
C LEU A 69 -10.55 -8.12 10.34
N ASP A 70 -11.05 -7.88 9.13
CA ASP A 70 -11.12 -8.89 8.09
C ASP A 70 -9.76 -8.99 7.42
N PHE A 71 -8.93 -9.94 7.88
CA PHE A 71 -7.60 -10.17 7.32
C PHE A 71 -7.65 -10.60 5.85
N ASN A 72 -8.69 -11.33 5.46
CA ASN A 72 -8.85 -11.79 4.09
C ASN A 72 -9.09 -10.58 3.17
N TYR A 73 -9.99 -9.69 3.56
CA TYR A 73 -10.30 -8.50 2.80
C TYR A 73 -9.18 -7.45 2.81
N CYS A 74 -8.60 -7.16 3.98
CA CYS A 74 -7.63 -6.08 4.15
C CYS A 74 -6.20 -6.45 3.74
N VAL A 75 -5.83 -7.74 3.75
CA VAL A 75 -4.45 -8.19 3.53
C VAL A 75 -4.37 -9.21 2.41
N ALA A 76 -5.11 -10.31 2.48
CA ALA A 76 -4.96 -11.41 1.53
C ALA A 76 -5.34 -10.99 0.10
N LYS A 77 -6.49 -10.33 -0.09
CA LYS A 77 -6.95 -9.88 -1.42
C LYS A 77 -5.99 -8.86 -2.07
N PRO A 78 -5.56 -7.78 -1.41
CA PRO A 78 -4.54 -6.88 -1.96
C PRO A 78 -3.21 -7.56 -2.24
N LEU A 79 -2.77 -8.50 -1.39
CA LEU A 79 -1.55 -9.26 -1.63
C LEU A 79 -1.67 -10.12 -2.88
N LEU A 80 -2.75 -10.90 -3.04
CA LEU A 80 -3.01 -11.68 -4.25
C LEU A 80 -3.03 -10.78 -5.49
N ALA A 81 -3.71 -9.64 -5.43
CA ALA A 81 -3.73 -8.68 -6.54
C ALA A 81 -2.33 -8.13 -6.88
N SER A 82 -1.52 -7.81 -5.87
CA SER A 82 -0.14 -7.36 -6.06
C SER A 82 0.76 -8.43 -6.67
N THR A 83 0.56 -9.71 -6.31
CA THR A 83 1.32 -10.82 -6.91
C THR A 83 0.96 -11.02 -8.38
N GLY A 84 -0.34 -10.95 -8.74
CA GLY A 84 -0.78 -10.99 -10.13
C GLY A 84 -0.22 -9.83 -10.96
N MET A 85 -0.26 -8.61 -10.42
CA MET A 85 0.37 -7.44 -11.03
C MET A 85 1.88 -7.65 -11.25
N ALA A 86 2.59 -8.18 -10.26
CA ALA A 86 4.04 -8.41 -10.36
C ALA A 86 4.39 -9.38 -11.49
N LEU A 87 3.60 -10.45 -11.67
CA LEU A 87 3.75 -11.39 -12.79
C LEU A 87 3.51 -10.72 -14.14
N VAL A 88 2.47 -9.89 -14.26
CA VAL A 88 2.19 -9.15 -15.49
C VAL A 88 3.34 -8.20 -15.83
N ILE A 89 3.81 -7.40 -14.86
CA ILE A 89 4.94 -6.48 -15.07
C ILE A 89 6.20 -7.25 -15.48
N TRP A 90 6.48 -8.39 -14.84
CA TRP A 90 7.62 -9.23 -15.19
C TRP A 90 7.54 -9.74 -16.62
N GLN A 91 6.36 -10.24 -17.03
CA GLN A 91 6.13 -10.68 -18.40
C GLN A 91 6.24 -9.52 -19.40
N SER A 92 5.63 -8.37 -19.09
CA SER A 92 5.70 -7.17 -19.94
C SER A 92 7.15 -6.69 -20.13
N LYS A 93 8.01 -6.77 -19.10
CA LYS A 93 9.43 -6.42 -19.24
C LYS A 93 10.18 -7.24 -20.29
N LEU A 94 9.76 -8.49 -20.53
CA LEU A 94 10.36 -9.39 -21.53
C LEU A 94 9.94 -9.02 -22.97
N TRP A 95 8.71 -8.54 -23.17
CA TRP A 95 8.16 -8.17 -24.48
C TRP A 95 8.43 -6.71 -24.89
N LEU A 96 8.55 -5.80 -23.91
CA LEU A 96 8.78 -4.37 -24.15
C LEU A 96 10.14 -3.94 -24.76
N PRO A 97 11.25 -4.71 -24.73
CA PRO A 97 12.48 -4.31 -25.42
C PRO A 97 12.30 -4.24 -26.95
N VAL A 98 11.24 -4.86 -27.49
CA VAL A 98 11.02 -5.01 -28.94
C VAL A 98 10.33 -3.79 -29.57
N PHE A 99 9.63 -2.96 -28.80
CA PHE A 99 8.73 -1.93 -29.36
C PHE A 99 9.04 -0.47 -28.98
N PHE A 100 9.85 -0.18 -27.95
CA PHE A 100 10.02 1.19 -27.43
C PHE A 100 11.49 1.57 -27.17
N GLY A 101 11.99 2.54 -27.93
CA GLY A 101 13.42 2.90 -27.98
C GLY A 101 13.95 3.81 -26.85
N SER A 102 13.11 4.33 -25.95
CA SER A 102 13.58 5.19 -24.84
C SER A 102 13.20 4.65 -23.45
N ALA A 103 14.15 4.70 -22.52
CA ALA A 103 14.01 4.15 -21.16
C ALA A 103 12.86 4.81 -20.36
N ASN A 104 12.64 6.11 -20.55
CA ASN A 104 11.55 6.84 -19.89
C ASN A 104 10.18 6.36 -20.37
N PHE A 105 10.03 6.19 -21.69
CA PHE A 105 8.77 5.73 -22.27
C PHE A 105 8.45 4.30 -21.83
N LYS A 106 9.46 3.42 -21.77
CA LYS A 106 9.31 2.06 -21.22
C LYS A 106 8.82 2.07 -19.77
N THR A 107 9.35 2.95 -18.94
CA THR A 107 8.99 3.04 -17.51
C THR A 107 7.55 3.53 -17.32
N ILE A 108 7.14 4.56 -18.06
CA ILE A 108 5.77 5.09 -18.00
C ILE A 108 4.75 4.03 -18.43
N ASN A 109 5.03 3.31 -19.53
CA ASN A 109 4.14 2.23 -19.98
C ASN A 109 4.04 1.09 -18.96
N LEU A 110 5.17 0.68 -18.35
CA LEU A 110 5.15 -0.32 -17.29
C LEU A 110 4.36 0.11 -16.06
N LEU A 111 4.42 1.40 -15.69
CA LEU A 111 3.59 1.95 -14.62
C LEU A 111 2.10 1.88 -14.96
N LEU A 112 1.71 2.28 -16.18
CA LEU A 112 0.31 2.21 -16.63
C LEU A 112 -0.20 0.76 -16.64
N ILE A 113 0.58 -0.18 -17.17
CA ILE A 113 0.25 -1.61 -17.16
C ILE A 113 0.12 -2.12 -15.72
N GLY A 114 1.01 -1.70 -14.81
CA GLY A 114 0.95 -2.04 -13.39
C GLY A 114 -0.34 -1.57 -12.73
N VAL A 115 -0.71 -0.30 -12.91
CA VAL A 115 -1.94 0.27 -12.35
C VAL A 115 -3.19 -0.45 -12.87
N LEU A 116 -3.25 -0.71 -14.19
CA LEU A 116 -4.37 -1.40 -14.80
C LEU A 116 -4.47 -2.86 -14.32
N SER A 117 -3.36 -3.60 -14.34
CA SER A 117 -3.34 -5.00 -13.92
C SER A 117 -3.68 -5.16 -12.44
N TYR A 118 -3.14 -4.32 -11.54
CA TYR A 118 -3.51 -4.32 -10.13
C TYR A 118 -5.01 -4.10 -9.93
N SER A 119 -5.59 -3.12 -10.62
CA SER A 119 -7.02 -2.81 -10.52
C SER A 119 -7.88 -3.99 -10.97
N ILE A 120 -7.51 -4.65 -12.07
CA ILE A 120 -8.18 -5.85 -12.58
C ILE A 120 -8.07 -7.00 -11.57
N PHE A 121 -6.88 -7.33 -11.10
CA PHE A 121 -6.70 -8.44 -10.16
C PHE A 121 -7.38 -8.16 -8.82
N LEU A 122 -7.40 -6.91 -8.34
CA LEU A 122 -8.10 -6.56 -7.11
C LEU A 122 -9.62 -6.70 -7.25
N TYR A 123 -10.17 -6.34 -8.42
CA TYR A 123 -11.57 -6.58 -8.74
C TYR A 123 -11.87 -8.10 -8.80
N LEU A 124 -11.04 -8.88 -9.50
CA LEU A 124 -11.21 -10.33 -9.62
C LEU A 124 -11.06 -11.07 -8.30
N ALA A 125 -10.14 -10.63 -7.42
CA ALA A 125 -9.99 -11.16 -6.07
C ALA A 125 -11.18 -10.82 -5.15
N GLY A 126 -12.16 -10.04 -5.64
CA GLY A 126 -13.28 -9.55 -4.85
C GLY A 126 -12.85 -8.56 -3.77
N GLY A 127 -11.72 -7.87 -3.97
CA GLY A 127 -11.27 -6.77 -3.10
C GLY A 127 -12.08 -5.50 -3.33
N ILE A 128 -12.71 -5.37 -4.50
CA ILE A 128 -13.67 -4.33 -4.82
C ILE A 128 -14.98 -5.01 -5.21
N TYR A 129 -16.06 -4.74 -4.47
CA TYR A 129 -17.38 -5.25 -4.84
C TYR A 129 -18.03 -4.36 -5.90
N SER A 130 -18.87 -4.95 -6.75
CA SER A 130 -19.72 -4.20 -7.69
C SER A 130 -20.60 -3.15 -6.99
N TYR A 131 -20.95 -3.40 -5.72
CA TYR A 131 -21.63 -2.43 -4.86
C TYR A 131 -20.80 -1.16 -4.60
N ASP A 132 -19.49 -1.29 -4.36
CA ASP A 132 -18.57 -0.17 -4.12
C ASP A 132 -18.42 0.70 -5.37
N LEU A 133 -18.34 0.05 -6.55
CA LEU A 133 -18.30 0.73 -7.84
C LEU A 133 -19.61 1.48 -8.13
N ASN A 134 -20.76 0.89 -7.77
CA ASN A 134 -22.06 1.53 -7.92
C ASN A 134 -22.21 2.75 -7.02
N ARG A 135 -21.68 2.72 -5.79
CA ARG A 135 -21.62 3.91 -4.92
C ARG A 135 -20.75 5.02 -5.51
N LEU A 136 -19.58 4.69 -6.04
CA LEU A 136 -18.74 5.67 -6.75
C LEU A 136 -19.50 6.30 -7.92
N ARG A 137 -20.20 5.48 -8.71
CA ARG A 137 -21.02 5.95 -9.83
C ARG A 137 -22.17 6.84 -9.39
N SER A 138 -22.84 6.55 -8.27
CA SER A 138 -23.93 7.38 -7.77
C SER A 138 -23.45 8.74 -7.27
N PHE A 139 -22.28 8.81 -6.61
CA PHE A 139 -21.66 10.09 -6.21
C PHE A 139 -21.27 10.96 -7.42
N ILE A 140 -20.75 10.36 -8.49
CA ILE A 140 -20.37 11.10 -9.71
C ILE A 140 -21.63 11.62 -10.43
N LYS A 141 -22.70 10.81 -10.49
CA LYS A 141 -23.99 11.23 -11.06
C LYS A 141 -24.71 12.32 -10.27
N LEU A 142 -24.49 12.43 -8.96
CA LEU A 142 -25.07 13.50 -8.13
C LEU A 142 -24.37 14.86 -8.31
N LYS A 143 -23.24 14.89 -9.01
CA LYS A 143 -22.42 16.08 -9.24
C LYS A 143 -22.44 16.59 -10.69
N LEU A 144 -23.12 15.88 -11.58
CA LEU A 144 -23.36 16.20 -12.99
C LEU A 144 -24.84 16.50 -13.19
#